data_AF-A0A1J4UP17-F1
#
_entry.id   AF-A0A1J4UP17-F1
#
_cell.length_a   1.000
_cell.length_b   1.000
_cell.length_c   1.000
_cell.angle_alpha   90.00
_cell.angle_beta   90.00
_cell.angle_gamma   90.00
#
_symmetry.space_group_name_H-M   'P 1'
#
loop_
_entity.id
_entity.type
_entity.pdbx_description
1 polymer ?
#
loop_
_entity_poly.entity_id
_entity_poly.type
_entity_poly.pdbx_seq_one_letter_code
_entity_poly.pdbx_strand_id
1 'polypeptide(L)'
;MHRIIWLKIGGKKLHLIKLTGAFFITAAVLKAAESAYQIFVTVQKATYAYLNPALIPQLFGWAIGANPSMLGGSFTTQDVLGVLLGPVATFLFWLGMLMAAIMVYQSGKIVLPIEEYEQNLSEHHKRLIQNAVQSHHARKK
;
A
#
# COMPACT_ATOMS: atom_id res chain seq x y z
N MET A 1 -27.94 -8.20 13.83
CA MET A 1 -27.21 -7.59 14.96
C MET A 1 -25.70 -7.68 14.69
N HIS A 2 -25.07 -6.62 14.19
CA HIS A 2 -23.61 -6.61 13.96
C HIS A 2 -22.90 -6.29 15.29
N ARG A 3 -22.15 -7.25 15.83
CA ARG A 3 -21.28 -7.03 17.00
C ARG A 3 -20.03 -6.30 16.52
N ILE A 4 -19.99 -5.00 16.77
CA ILE A 4 -18.81 -4.18 16.51
C ILE A 4 -17.80 -4.45 17.63
N ILE A 5 -16.60 -4.94 17.26
CA ILE A 5 -15.52 -5.24 18.21
C ILE A 5 -14.66 -3.97 18.37
N TRP A 6 -14.60 -3.46 19.60
CA TRP A 6 -13.82 -2.28 19.97
C TRP A 6 -12.56 -2.69 20.71
N LEU A 7 -11.43 -2.08 20.35
CA LEU A 7 -10.17 -2.24 21.06
C LEU A 7 -9.89 -0.97 21.86
N LYS A 8 -9.61 -1.07 23.16
CA LYS A 8 -9.25 0.10 23.98
C LYS A 8 -7.73 0.14 24.18
N ILE A 9 -7.07 1.17 23.65
CA ILE A 9 -5.63 1.41 23.81
C ILE A 9 -5.45 2.85 24.31
N GLY A 10 -4.71 3.04 25.41
CA GLY A 10 -4.38 4.38 25.92
C GLY A 10 -5.59 5.25 26.26
N GLY A 11 -6.70 4.64 26.71
CA GLY A 11 -7.95 5.34 27.00
C GLY A 11 -8.84 5.62 25.78
N LYS A 12 -8.34 5.47 24.55
CA LYS A 12 -9.10 5.67 23.32
C LYS A 12 -9.70 4.35 22.82
N LYS A 13 -10.94 4.40 22.30
CA LYS A 13 -11.60 3.27 21.64
C LYS A 13 -11.25 3.30 20.16
N LEU A 14 -10.56 2.27 19.68
CA LEU A 14 -10.17 2.08 18.30
C LEU A 14 -11.04 1.00 17.67
N HIS A 15 -11.49 1.25 16.45
CA HIS A 15 -12.29 0.30 15.71
C HIS A 15 -11.38 -0.72 15.01
N LEU A 16 -11.56 -2.00 15.35
CA LEU A 16 -10.64 -3.06 14.93
C LEU A 16 -10.55 -3.15 13.40
N ILE A 17 -11.68 -2.99 12.69
CA ILE A 17 -11.72 -3.04 11.21
C ILE A 17 -10.88 -1.95 10.54
N LYS A 18 -10.87 -0.73 11.09
CA LYS A 18 -10.10 0.38 10.52
C LYS A 18 -8.61 0.23 10.82
N LEU A 19 -8.29 -0.28 12.02
CA LEU A 19 -6.92 -0.61 12.38
C LEU A 19 -6.36 -1.72 11.47
N THR A 20 -7.15 -2.76 11.23
CA THR A 20 -6.83 -3.81 10.26
C THR A 20 -6.68 -3.25 8.85
N GLY A 21 -7.59 -2.37 8.40
CA GLY A 21 -7.47 -1.68 7.11
C GLY A 21 -6.19 -0.85 6.99
N ALA A 22 -5.86 -0.03 7.98
CA ALA A 22 -4.64 0.78 8.01
C ALA A 22 -3.36 -0.09 8.02
N PHE A 23 -3.40 -1.21 8.75
CA PHE A 23 -2.32 -2.20 8.74
C PHE A 23 -2.13 -2.79 7.35
N PHE A 24 -3.21 -3.23 6.69
CA PHE A 24 -3.14 -3.78 5.33
C PHE A 24 -2.68 -2.76 4.30
N ILE A 25 -3.11 -1.49 4.40
CA ILE A 25 -2.61 -0.41 3.54
C ILE A 25 -1.10 -0.27 3.70
N THR A 26 -0.61 -0.18 4.94
CA THR A 26 0.81 -0.03 5.22
C THR A 26 1.62 -1.24 4.69
N ALA A 27 1.14 -2.45 4.95
CA ALA A 27 1.77 -3.67 4.48
C ALA A 27 1.80 -3.75 2.94
N ALA A 28 0.69 -3.40 2.28
CA ALA A 28 0.60 -3.41 0.82
C ALA A 28 1.53 -2.36 0.18
N VAL A 29 1.63 -1.16 0.76
CA VAL A 29 2.57 -0.13 0.29
C VAL A 29 4.01 -0.62 0.41
N LEU A 30 4.40 -1.18 1.56
CA LEU A 30 5.75 -1.71 1.76
C LEU A 30 6.05 -2.84 0.78
N LYS A 31 5.10 -3.76 0.55
CA LYS A 31 5.27 -4.87 -0.39
C LYS A 31 5.29 -4.43 -1.86
N ALA A 32 4.52 -3.39 -2.22
CA ALA A 32 4.61 -2.76 -3.54
C ALA A 32 5.98 -2.08 -3.73
N ALA A 33 6.50 -1.39 -2.72
CA ALA A 33 7.83 -0.79 -2.78
C ALA A 33 8.95 -1.86 -2.89
N GLU A 34 8.86 -2.94 -2.11
CA GLU A 34 9.78 -4.08 -2.18
C GLU A 34 9.79 -4.71 -3.57
N SER A 35 8.61 -4.99 -4.14
CA SER A 35 8.52 -5.58 -5.48
C SER A 35 8.99 -4.63 -6.59
N ALA A 36 8.73 -3.32 -6.47
CA ALA A 36 9.31 -2.32 -7.36
C ALA A 36 10.85 -2.34 -7.31
N TYR A 37 11.44 -2.42 -6.11
CA TYR A 37 12.89 -2.58 -5.95
C TYR A 37 13.39 -3.88 -6.59
N GLN A 38 12.69 -5.00 -6.42
CA GLN A 38 13.06 -6.28 -7.04
C GLN A 38 13.03 -6.24 -8.57
N ILE A 39 12.12 -5.46 -9.18
CA ILE A 39 12.13 -5.24 -10.63
C ILE A 39 13.47 -4.60 -11.06
N PHE A 40 13.90 -3.53 -10.39
CA PHE A 40 15.17 -2.87 -10.71
C PHE A 40 16.38 -3.81 -10.54
N VAL A 41 16.42 -4.57 -9.44
CA VAL A 41 17.48 -5.56 -9.19
C VAL A 41 17.48 -6.63 -10.28
N THR A 42 16.30 -7.10 -10.70
CA THR A 42 16.18 -8.12 -11.75
C THR A 42 16.66 -7.60 -13.10
N VAL A 43 16.33 -6.36 -13.47
CA VAL A 43 16.85 -5.71 -14.67
C VAL A 43 18.38 -5.60 -14.61
N GLN A 44 18.95 -5.20 -13.47
CA GLN A 44 20.41 -5.14 -13.33
C GLN A 44 21.06 -6.52 -13.48
N LYS A 45 20.51 -7.55 -12.82
CA LYS A 45 20.97 -8.94 -12.97
C LYS A 45 20.91 -9.40 -14.42
N ALA A 46 19.88 -9.00 -15.17
CA ALA A 46 19.72 -9.34 -16.57
C ALA A 46 20.84 -8.70 -17.41
N THR A 47 21.15 -7.42 -17.17
CA THR A 47 22.28 -6.73 -17.81
C THR A 47 23.62 -7.43 -17.50
N TYR A 48 23.85 -7.83 -16.24
CA TYR A 48 25.06 -8.57 -15.88
C TYR A 48 25.16 -9.94 -16.55
N ALA A 49 24.03 -10.64 -16.68
CA ALA A 49 23.95 -11.91 -17.38
C ALA A 49 24.22 -11.80 -18.89
N TYR A 50 23.80 -10.69 -19.53
CA TYR A 50 24.17 -10.40 -20.92
C TYR A 50 25.67 -10.25 -21.12
N LEU A 51 26.34 -9.58 -20.19
CA LEU A 51 27.80 -9.35 -20.26
C LEU A 51 28.61 -10.59 -19.88
N ASN A 52 28.07 -11.42 -18.98
CA ASN A 52 28.74 -12.61 -18.47
C ASN A 52 27.77 -13.80 -18.42
N PRO A 53 27.60 -14.54 -19.53
CA PRO A 53 26.67 -15.67 -19.60
C PRO A 53 26.94 -16.78 -18.57
N ALA A 54 28.18 -16.92 -18.10
CA ALA A 54 28.54 -17.88 -17.06
C ALA A 54 27.84 -17.65 -15.71
N LEU A 55 27.34 -16.43 -15.45
CA LEU A 55 26.66 -16.07 -14.20
C LEU A 55 25.15 -16.37 -14.22
N ILE A 56 24.59 -16.75 -15.38
CA ILE A 56 23.14 -17.00 -15.52
C ILE A 56 22.61 -18.01 -14.48
N PRO A 57 23.25 -19.17 -14.24
CA PRO A 57 22.75 -20.15 -13.27
C PRO A 57 22.74 -19.59 -11.84
N GLN A 58 23.73 -18.78 -11.48
CA GLN A 58 23.83 -18.17 -10.14
C GLN A 58 22.81 -17.04 -9.94
N LEU A 59 22.55 -16.25 -11.00
CA LEU A 59 21.66 -15.09 -10.93
C LEU A 59 20.18 -15.46 -11.10
N PHE A 60 19.88 -16.50 -11.87
CA PHE A 60 18.52 -16.86 -12.30
C PHE A 60 18.16 -18.33 -12.14
N GLY A 61 18.95 -19.14 -11.42
CA GLY A 61 18.63 -20.54 -11.13
C GLY A 61 17.30 -20.77 -10.37
N TRP A 62 16.70 -19.71 -9.85
CA TRP A 62 15.39 -19.71 -9.18
C TRP A 62 14.22 -19.42 -10.14
N ALA A 63 14.46 -18.97 -11.37
CA ALA A 63 13.40 -18.57 -12.29
C ALA A 63 12.81 -19.79 -13.02
N ILE A 64 11.50 -20.00 -12.88
CA ILE A 64 10.75 -21.02 -13.64
C ILE A 64 10.77 -20.59 -15.12
N GLY A 65 11.39 -21.39 -15.97
CA GLY A 65 11.63 -21.05 -17.38
C GLY A 65 13.07 -20.67 -17.70
N ALA A 66 13.99 -20.70 -16.72
CA ALA A 66 15.43 -20.79 -16.98
C ALA A 66 15.71 -22.10 -17.75
N ASN A 67 15.60 -22.01 -19.06
CA ASN A 67 15.66 -23.11 -19.99
C ASN A 67 17.03 -23.79 -19.85
N PRO A 68 17.18 -25.12 -20.01
CA PRO A 68 18.49 -25.78 -19.99
C PRO A 68 19.49 -25.20 -21.01
N SER A 69 18.99 -24.49 -22.03
CA SER A 69 19.80 -23.69 -22.96
C SER A 69 20.50 -22.48 -22.32
N MET A 70 20.10 -22.01 -21.14
CA MET A 70 20.84 -20.99 -20.36
C MET A 70 22.12 -21.53 -19.70
N LEU A 71 22.24 -22.86 -19.55
CA LEU A 71 23.45 -23.49 -19.01
C LEU A 71 24.59 -23.62 -20.04
N GLY A 72 24.36 -23.24 -21.30
CA GLY A 72 25.38 -23.27 -22.36
C GLY A 72 25.16 -22.33 -23.55
N GLY A 73 24.10 -21.52 -23.55
CA GLY A 73 23.72 -20.60 -24.63
C GLY A 73 23.57 -19.16 -24.15
N SER A 74 23.52 -18.22 -25.10
CA SER A 74 23.41 -16.79 -24.84
C SER A 74 22.06 -16.42 -24.21
N PHE A 75 22.09 -15.62 -23.14
CA PHE A 75 20.90 -15.02 -22.53
C PHE A 75 20.14 -14.15 -23.56
N THR A 76 18.86 -14.40 -23.77
CA THR A 76 18.05 -13.74 -24.81
C THR A 76 17.06 -12.73 -24.25
N THR A 77 16.50 -11.87 -25.10
CA THR A 77 15.47 -10.90 -24.67
C THR A 77 14.20 -11.57 -24.16
N GLN A 78 13.86 -12.75 -24.67
CA GLN A 78 12.70 -13.53 -24.20
C GLN A 78 12.89 -13.99 -22.76
N ASP A 79 14.11 -14.34 -22.39
CA ASP A 79 14.48 -14.74 -21.04
C ASP A 79 14.33 -13.60 -20.03
N VAL A 80 14.71 -12.38 -20.42
CA VAL A 80 14.52 -11.17 -19.61
C VAL A 80 13.05 -10.98 -19.25
N LEU A 81 12.16 -11.14 -20.23
CA LEU A 81 10.72 -10.99 -20.02
C LEU A 81 10.19 -12.08 -19.08
N GLY A 82 10.67 -13.33 -19.24
CA GLY A 82 10.30 -14.44 -18.37
C GLY A 82 10.67 -14.20 -16.91
N VAL A 83 11.90 -13.76 -16.66
CA VAL A 83 12.38 -13.50 -15.29
C VAL A 83 11.70 -12.28 -14.67
N LEU A 84 11.40 -11.23 -15.46
CA LEU A 84 10.71 -10.03 -14.97
C LEU A 84 9.24 -10.28 -14.63
N LEU A 85 8.63 -11.31 -15.20
CA LEU A 85 7.21 -11.59 -15.01
C LEU A 85 6.86 -11.84 -13.54
N GLY A 86 7.73 -12.50 -12.78
CA GLY A 86 7.52 -12.76 -11.35
C GLY A 86 7.47 -11.48 -10.49
N PRO A 87 8.52 -10.66 -10.49
CA PRO A 87 8.53 -9.38 -9.77
C PRO A 87 7.40 -8.44 -10.20
N VAL A 88 7.10 -8.34 -11.49
CA VAL A 88 6.02 -7.49 -12.02
C VAL A 88 4.64 -7.99 -11.56
N ALA A 89 4.38 -9.30 -11.65
CA ALA A 89 3.13 -9.88 -11.17
C ALA A 89 2.93 -9.65 -9.66
N THR A 90 4.01 -9.79 -8.89
CA THR A 90 4.00 -9.52 -7.44
C THR A 90 3.69 -8.05 -7.14
N PHE A 91 4.27 -7.13 -7.91
CA PHE A 91 3.98 -5.70 -7.78
C PHE A 91 2.50 -5.37 -8.07
N LEU A 92 1.97 -5.89 -9.18
CA LEU A 92 0.56 -5.70 -9.55
C LEU A 92 -0.40 -6.32 -8.52
N PHE A 93 -0.05 -7.49 -7.98
CA PHE A 93 -0.83 -8.13 -6.91
C PHE A 93 -0.91 -7.22 -5.67
N TRP A 94 0.21 -6.68 -5.21
CA TRP A 94 0.21 -5.80 -4.04
C TRP A 94 -0.47 -4.45 -4.29
N LEU A 95 -0.44 -3.93 -5.52
CA LEU A 95 -1.26 -2.79 -5.91
C LEU A 95 -2.77 -3.12 -5.85
N GLY A 96 -3.17 -4.30 -6.31
CA GLY A 96 -4.56 -4.78 -6.18
C GLY A 96 -4.97 -4.92 -4.71
N MET A 97 -4.10 -5.49 -3.88
CA MET A 97 -4.31 -5.59 -2.43
C MET A 97 -4.41 -4.22 -1.75
N LEU A 98 -3.63 -3.23 -2.21
CA LEU A 98 -3.71 -1.86 -1.72
C LEU A 98 -5.10 -1.26 -2.00
N MET A 99 -5.63 -1.43 -3.21
CA MET A 99 -6.98 -0.97 -3.55
C MET A 99 -8.04 -1.64 -2.66
N ALA A 100 -7.95 -2.96 -2.48
CA ALA A 100 -8.86 -3.69 -1.59
C ALA A 100 -8.75 -3.20 -0.13
N ALA A 101 -7.53 -2.95 0.36
CA ALA A 101 -7.29 -2.44 1.71
C ALA A 101 -7.87 -1.03 1.90
N ILE A 102 -7.75 -0.15 0.90
CA ILE A 102 -8.39 1.18 0.91
C ILE A 102 -9.91 1.05 0.93
N MET A 103 -10.49 0.15 0.12
CA MET A 103 -11.93 -0.10 0.13
C MET A 103 -12.40 -0.58 1.50
N VAL A 104 -11.68 -1.51 2.14
CA VAL A 104 -11.99 -1.97 3.51
C VAL A 104 -11.88 -0.84 4.51
N TYR A 105 -10.83 -0.02 4.43
CA TYR A 105 -10.62 1.14 5.31
C TYR A 105 -11.75 2.18 5.16
N GLN A 106 -12.20 2.44 3.94
CA GLN A 106 -13.25 3.42 3.62
C GLN A 106 -14.68 2.86 3.81
N SER A 107 -14.89 1.55 3.77
CA SER A 107 -16.21 0.91 3.89
C SER A 107 -16.89 1.12 5.25
N GLY A 108 -16.12 1.53 6.27
CA GLY A 108 -16.67 1.87 7.58
C GLY A 108 -17.12 3.33 7.66
N LYS A 109 -18.42 3.57 7.87
CA LYS A 109 -19.03 4.87 8.29
C LYS A 109 -18.52 5.40 9.65
N ILE A 110 -17.50 4.79 10.24
CA ILE A 110 -17.12 4.95 11.65
C ILE A 110 -15.80 5.69 11.72
N VAL A 111 -15.89 6.96 12.06
CA VAL A 111 -14.80 7.94 12.16
C VAL A 111 -13.74 7.47 13.17
N LEU A 112 -12.44 7.53 12.82
CA LEU A 112 -11.36 7.23 13.78
C LEU A 112 -11.30 8.31 14.87
N PRO A 113 -10.76 8.03 16.08
CA PRO A 113 -10.68 9.04 17.15
C PRO A 113 -9.88 10.32 16.79
N ILE A 114 -8.99 10.27 15.79
CA ILE A 114 -8.30 11.47 15.26
C ILE A 114 -9.26 12.28 14.37
N GLU A 115 -10.02 11.56 13.56
CA GLU A 115 -10.99 12.05 12.59
C GLU A 115 -12.23 12.63 13.34
N GLU A 116 -12.58 12.06 14.52
CA GLU A 116 -13.57 12.57 15.47
C GLU A 116 -13.09 13.86 16.14
N TYR A 117 -11.80 13.94 16.47
CA TYR A 117 -11.22 15.15 17.04
C TYR A 117 -11.31 16.32 16.04
N GLU A 118 -10.92 16.09 14.78
CA GLU A 118 -11.05 17.10 13.72
C GLU A 118 -12.50 17.51 13.46
N GLN A 119 -13.43 16.55 13.42
CA GLN A 119 -14.86 16.86 13.29
C GLN A 119 -15.38 17.70 14.46
N ASN A 120 -15.05 17.34 15.70
CA ASN A 120 -15.46 18.12 16.88
C ASN A 120 -14.86 19.53 16.90
N LEU A 121 -13.61 19.68 16.46
CA LEU A 121 -12.91 20.96 16.41
C LEU A 121 -13.49 21.86 15.30
N SER A 122 -13.89 21.26 14.17
CA SER A 122 -14.63 21.90 13.09
C SER A 122 -16.01 22.39 13.56
N GLU A 123 -16.77 21.54 14.26
CA GLU A 123 -18.07 21.90 14.80
C GLU A 123 -17.97 23.00 15.86
N HIS A 124 -16.95 22.94 16.72
CA HIS A 124 -16.70 23.97 17.73
C HIS A 124 -16.43 25.34 17.08
N HIS A 125 -15.59 25.39 16.05
CA HIS A 125 -15.33 26.63 15.29
C HIS A 125 -16.59 27.17 14.60
N LYS A 126 -17.41 26.30 13.99
CA LYS A 126 -18.69 26.71 13.40
C LYS A 126 -19.61 27.38 14.42
N ARG A 127 -19.70 26.83 15.64
CA ARG A 127 -20.50 27.40 16.73
C ARG A 127 -19.97 28.77 17.17
N LEU A 128 -18.65 28.93 17.29
CA LEU A 128 -18.04 30.22 17.63
C LEU A 128 -18.35 31.29 16.56
N ILE A 129 -18.24 30.95 15.28
CA ILE A 129 -18.57 31.86 14.18
C ILE A 129 -20.06 32.24 14.20
N GLN A 130 -20.95 31.26 14.39
CA GLN A 130 -22.39 31.54 14.49
C GLN A 130 -22.72 32.47 15.66
N ASN A 131 -22.12 32.25 16.83
CA ASN A 131 -22.30 33.11 18.00
C ASN A 131 -21.75 34.53 17.76
N ALA A 132 -20.61 34.65 17.09
CA ALA A 132 -20.03 35.95 16.71
C ALA A 132 -20.93 36.72 15.72
N VAL A 133 -21.50 36.03 14.73
CA VAL A 133 -22.43 36.63 13.76
C VAL A 133 -23.73 37.08 14.44
N GLN A 134 -24.31 36.24 15.30
CA GLN A 134 -25.54 36.58 16.04
C GLN A 134 -25.33 37.78 16.98
N SER A 135 -24.23 37.80 17.74
CA SER A 135 -23.92 38.92 18.64
C SER A 135 -23.66 40.23 17.89
N HIS A 136 -23.05 40.16 16.70
CA HIS A 136 -22.86 41.33 15.84
C HIS A 136 -24.20 41.87 15.29
N HIS A 137 -25.12 40.99 14.88
CA HIS A 137 -26.47 41.40 14.46
C HIS A 137 -27.30 41.99 15.60
N ALA A 138 -27.19 41.44 16.81
CA ALA A 138 -27.89 41.96 17.99
C ALA A 138 -27.42 43.36 18.40
N ARG A 139 -26.14 43.70 18.20
CA ARG A 139 -25.60 45.05 18.44
C ARG A 139 -25.98 46.11 17.40
N LYS A 140 -26.47 45.70 16.23
CA LYS A 140 -26.89 46.62 15.14
C LYS A 140 -28.38 46.98 15.19
N LYS A 141 -29.17 46.33 16.04
CA LYS A 141 -30.56 46.70 16.35
C LYS A 141 -30.59 47.59 17.57
#